data_AF-A0A936USR1-F1
#
_entry.id   AF-A0A936USR1-F1
#
_cell.length_a   1.000
_cell.length_b   1.000
_cell.length_c   1.000
_cell.angle_alpha   90.00
_cell.angle_beta   90.00
_cell.angle_gamma   90.00
#
_symmetry.space_group_name_H-M   'P 1'
#
loop_
_entity.id
_entity.type
_entity.pdbx_description
1 polymer ?
#
loop_
_entity_poly.entity_id
_entity_poly.type
_entity_poly.pdbx_seq_one_letter_code
_entity_poly.pdbx_strand_id
1 'polypeptide(L)'
;MRQDKIATALLDELWDAGFKLNGPECDKVDEIGRRIEGEHAVLLGLLTDCAAVLRTIDPDDSDEAEKLAALLGAIDRAQAPSRHQGALL
;
A
#
# COMPACT_ATOMS: atom_id res chain seq x y z
N MET A 1 -6.80 -12.98 12.88
CA MET A 1 -7.29 -11.82 13.67
C MET A 1 -7.07 -10.45 13.03
N ARG A 2 -6.04 -10.24 12.17
CA ARG A 2 -5.87 -8.96 11.43
C ARG A 2 -6.55 -8.98 10.05
N GLN A 3 -6.63 -10.16 9.41
CA GLN A 3 -7.25 -10.38 8.10
C GLN A 3 -8.79 -10.25 8.09
N ASP A 4 -9.48 -10.46 9.21
CA ASP A 4 -10.94 -10.28 9.26
C ASP A 4 -11.36 -8.80 9.28
N LYS A 5 -10.46 -7.86 9.59
CA LYS A 5 -10.86 -6.47 9.87
C LYS A 5 -11.06 -5.60 8.63
N ILE A 6 -10.37 -5.87 7.52
CA ILE A 6 -10.42 -5.03 6.31
C ILE A 6 -11.56 -5.47 5.40
N ALA A 7 -11.79 -6.78 5.27
CA ALA A 7 -12.96 -7.32 4.60
C ALA A 7 -14.26 -6.77 5.22
N THR A 8 -14.34 -6.73 6.56
CA THR A 8 -15.44 -6.07 7.27
C THR A 8 -15.52 -4.57 6.98
N ALA A 9 -14.40 -3.83 6.97
CA ALA A 9 -14.42 -2.39 6.70
C ALA A 9 -14.88 -2.06 5.26
N LEU A 10 -14.47 -2.84 4.27
CA LEU A 10 -14.93 -2.66 2.88
C LEU A 10 -16.41 -3.00 2.74
N LEU A 11 -16.88 -4.08 3.38
CA LEU A 11 -18.30 -4.42 3.40
C LEU A 11 -19.14 -3.33 4.09
N ASP A 12 -18.65 -2.77 5.20
CA ASP A 12 -19.30 -1.66 5.91
C ASP A 12 -19.37 -0.40 5.01
N GLU A 13 -18.28 -0.05 4.32
CA GLU A 13 -18.26 1.07 3.36
C GLU A 13 -19.23 0.86 2.18
N LEU A 14 -19.29 -0.36 1.64
CA LEU A 14 -20.24 -0.71 0.57
C LEU A 14 -21.69 -0.63 1.05
N TRP A 15 -21.94 -1.04 2.30
CA TRP A 15 -23.25 -0.92 2.92
C TRP A 15 -23.66 0.55 3.09
N ASP A 16 -22.76 1.39 3.60
CA ASP A 16 -22.98 2.84 3.76
C ASP A 16 -23.18 3.55 2.42
N ALA A 17 -22.53 3.06 1.35
CA ALA A 17 -22.74 3.52 -0.02
C ALA A 17 -24.06 3.00 -0.65
N GLY A 18 -24.83 2.19 0.07
CA GLY A 18 -26.15 1.72 -0.33
C GLY A 18 -26.16 0.41 -1.14
N PHE A 19 -25.02 -0.29 -1.24
CA PHE A 19 -24.98 -1.60 -1.89
C PHE A 19 -25.53 -2.67 -0.95
N LYS A 20 -26.70 -3.22 -1.31
CA LYS A 20 -27.36 -4.29 -0.55
C LYS A 20 -26.94 -5.68 -1.04
N LEU A 21 -25.70 -6.04 -0.72
CA LEU A 21 -25.14 -7.33 -1.10
C LEU A 21 -25.83 -8.47 -0.34
N ASN A 22 -26.06 -9.59 -1.03
CA ASN A 22 -26.48 -10.84 -0.40
C ASN A 22 -25.27 -11.65 0.10
N GLY A 23 -25.51 -12.72 0.87
CA GLY A 23 -24.43 -13.54 1.45
C GLY A 23 -23.35 -13.97 0.44
N PRO A 24 -23.71 -14.62 -0.69
CA PRO A 24 -22.75 -14.98 -1.73
C PRO A 24 -22.00 -13.81 -2.37
N GLU A 25 -22.57 -12.60 -2.39
CA GLU A 25 -21.90 -11.40 -2.88
C GLU A 25 -20.90 -10.86 -1.84
N CYS A 26 -21.26 -10.90 -0.55
CA CYS A 26 -20.34 -10.59 0.54
C CYS A 26 -19.12 -11.53 0.52
N ASP A 27 -19.36 -12.84 0.36
CA ASP A 27 -18.28 -13.83 0.29
C ASP A 27 -17.27 -13.53 -0.84
N LYS A 28 -17.76 -13.07 -1.99
CA LYS A 28 -16.92 -12.67 -3.13
C LYS A 28 -16.13 -11.40 -2.85
N VAL A 29 -16.75 -10.40 -2.21
CA VAL A 29 -16.05 -9.17 -1.81
C VAL A 29 -14.93 -9.51 -0.81
N ASP A 30 -15.19 -10.40 0.14
CA ASP A 30 -14.19 -10.85 1.12
C ASP A 30 -13.03 -11.60 0.46
N GLU A 31 -13.31 -12.43 -0.55
CA GLU A 31 -12.28 -13.10 -1.34
C GLU A 31 -11.41 -12.09 -2.10
N ILE A 32 -12.04 -11.11 -2.76
CA ILE A 32 -11.34 -10.05 -3.47
C ILE A 32 -10.48 -9.21 -2.51
N GLY A 33 -11.03 -8.83 -1.35
CA GLY A 33 -10.32 -8.08 -0.32
C GLY A 33 -9.07 -8.82 0.16
N ARG A 34 -9.20 -10.11 0.49
CA ARG A 34 -8.06 -10.96 0.88
C ARG A 34 -6.99 -11.07 -0.21
N ARG A 35 -7.40 -11.18 -1.48
CA ARG A 35 -6.46 -11.19 -2.60
C ARG A 35 -5.70 -9.88 -2.71
N ILE A 36 -6.40 -8.75 -2.66
CA ILE A 36 -5.79 -7.40 -2.74
C ILE A 36 -4.83 -7.19 -1.57
N GLU A 37 -5.17 -7.62 -0.35
CA GLU A 37 -4.27 -7.55 0.80
C GLU A 37 -2.99 -8.36 0.58
N GLY A 38 -3.13 -9.58 0.05
CA GLY A 38 -1.98 -10.43 -0.27
C GLY A 38 -1.06 -9.79 -1.31
N GLU A 39 -1.63 -9.28 -2.40
CA GLU A 39 -0.89 -8.57 -3.47
C GLU A 39 -0.22 -7.31 -2.92
N HIS A 40 -0.94 -6.52 -2.12
CA HIS A 40 -0.40 -5.32 -1.47
C HIS A 40 0.76 -5.64 -0.53
N ALA A 41 0.66 -6.71 0.27
CA ALA A 41 1.75 -7.14 1.15
C ALA A 41 3.01 -7.55 0.37
N VAL A 42 2.84 -8.26 -0.76
CA VAL A 42 3.96 -8.60 -1.66
C VAL A 42 4.61 -7.34 -2.22
N LEU A 43 3.82 -6.38 -2.71
CA LEU A 43 4.33 -5.11 -3.25
C LEU A 43 5.09 -4.30 -2.18
N LEU A 44 4.58 -4.23 -0.95
CA LEU A 44 5.27 -3.57 0.16
C LEU A 44 6.61 -4.25 0.50
N GLY A 45 6.66 -5.59 0.44
CA GLY A 45 7.90 -6.35 0.60
C GLY A 45 8.92 -6.00 -0.48
N LEU A 46 8.50 -6.03 -1.75
CA LEU A 46 9.37 -5.67 -2.88
C LEU A 46 9.90 -4.24 -2.78
N LEU A 47 9.05 -3.28 -2.40
CA LEU A 47 9.48 -1.89 -2.18
C LEU A 47 10.48 -1.78 -1.02
N THR A 48 10.33 -2.61 0.02
CA THR A 48 11.26 -2.65 1.16
C THR A 48 12.63 -3.12 0.72
N ASP A 49 12.68 -4.20 -0.06
CA ASP A 49 13.91 -4.77 -0.59
C ASP A 49 14.59 -3.79 -1.55
N CYS A 50 13.83 -3.14 -2.44
CA CYS A 50 14.33 -2.09 -3.31
C CYS A 50 14.95 -0.94 -2.51
N ALA A 51 14.27 -0.44 -1.46
CA ALA A 51 14.81 0.61 -0.62
C ALA A 51 16.05 0.17 0.17
N ALA A 52 16.18 -1.11 0.51
CA ALA A 52 17.38 -1.65 1.15
C ALA A 52 18.57 -1.64 0.18
N VAL A 53 18.37 -2.09 -1.07
CA VAL A 53 19.41 -2.06 -2.11
C VAL A 53 19.82 -0.63 -2.45
N LEU A 54 18.86 0.28 -2.62
CA LEU A 54 19.16 1.69 -2.92
C LEU A 54 20.02 2.34 -1.82
N ARG A 55 19.81 1.99 -0.55
CA ARG A 55 20.62 2.52 0.56
C ARG A 55 22.07 2.05 0.57
N THR A 56 22.44 1.05 -0.24
CA THR A 56 23.84 0.62 -0.37
C THR A 56 24.59 1.37 -1.47
N ILE A 57 23.91 2.24 -2.23
CA ILE A 57 24.52 3.04 -3.29
C ILE A 57 25.20 4.25 -2.66
N ASP A 58 26.48 4.43 -2.96
CA ASP A 58 27.25 5.64 -2.64
C ASP A 58 27.25 6.53 -3.89
N PRO A 59 26.61 7.72 -3.87
CA PRO A 59 26.52 8.58 -5.05
C PRO A 59 27.86 9.28 -5.33
N ASP A 60 28.23 9.36 -6.61
CA ASP A 60 29.50 9.96 -7.03
C ASP A 60 29.47 11.51 -7.00
N ASP A 61 28.28 12.10 -7.14
CA ASP A 61 28.06 13.54 -7.14
C ASP A 61 26.74 13.97 -6.46
N SER A 62 26.52 15.29 -6.38
CA SER A 62 25.31 15.85 -5.76
C SER A 62 24.03 15.54 -6.54
N ASP A 63 24.10 15.44 -7.86
CA ASP A 63 22.92 15.21 -8.70
C ASP A 63 22.43 13.76 -8.54
N GLU A 64 23.36 12.81 -8.43
CA GLU A 64 23.07 11.42 -8.10
C GLU A 64 22.52 11.28 -6.68
N ALA A 65 23.11 11.99 -5.71
CA ALA A 65 22.62 12.00 -4.33
C ALA A 65 21.16 12.50 -4.24
N GLU A 66 20.82 13.57 -4.97
CA GLU A 66 19.45 14.09 -5.05
C GLU A 66 18.48 13.09 -5.68
N LYS A 67 18.87 12.42 -6.77
CA LYS A 67 18.03 11.39 -7.41
C LYS A 67 17.81 10.19 -6.50
N LEU A 68 18.85 9.75 -5.79
CA LEU A 68 18.76 8.65 -4.84
C LEU A 68 17.82 8.99 -3.68
N ALA A 69 17.96 10.20 -3.13
CA ALA A 69 17.07 10.71 -2.08
C ALA A 69 15.61 10.81 -2.56
N ALA A 70 15.38 11.30 -3.78
CA ALA A 70 14.05 11.41 -4.38
C ALA A 70 13.38 10.04 -4.55
N LEU A 71 14.13 9.03 -5.00
CA LEU A 71 13.64 7.67 -5.18
C LEU A 71 13.29 7.00 -3.85
N LEU A 72 14.17 7.12 -2.84
CA LEU A 72 13.90 6.63 -1.49
C LEU A 72 12.67 7.30 -0.87
N GLY A 73 12.51 8.61 -1.09
CA GLY A 73 11.32 9.35 -0.67
C GLY A 73 10.04 8.91 -1.38
N ALA A 74 10.10 8.57 -2.66
CA ALA A 74 8.97 8.01 -3.39
C ALA A 74 8.55 6.64 -2.84
N ILE A 75 9.51 5.78 -2.49
CA ILE A 75 9.23 4.49 -1.87
C ILE A 75 8.58 4.68 -0.48
N ASP A 76 9.09 5.58 0.37
CA ASP A 76 8.50 5.84 1.69
C ASP A 76 7.05 6.36 1.57
N ARG A 77 6.76 7.22 0.58
CA ARG A 77 5.39 7.66 0.27
C ARG A 77 4.47 6.53 -0.16
N ALA A 78 4.96 5.60 -0.99
CA ALA A 78 4.18 4.45 -1.43
C ALA A 78 3.92 3.47 -0.27
N GLN A 79 4.89 3.29 0.64
CA GLN A 79 4.78 2.36 1.77
C GLN A 79 3.92 2.89 2.91
N ALA A 80 3.88 4.20 3.12
CA ALA A 80 3.09 4.82 4.17
C ALA A 80 2.36 6.08 3.70
N PRO A 81 1.36 5.96 2.82
CA PRO A 81 0.66 7.12 2.25
C PRO A 81 0.06 8.05 3.31
N SER A 82 -0.42 7.49 4.44
CA SER A 82 -0.97 8.26 5.56
C SER A 82 0.05 9.13 6.30
N ARG A 83 1.35 8.76 6.30
CA ARG A 83 2.43 9.61 6.86
C ARG A 83 2.65 10.88 6.02
N HIS A 84 2.12 10.89 4.80
CA HIS A 84 2.25 11.96 3.82
C HIS A 84 0.90 12.57 3.43
N GLN A 85 -0.17 12.26 4.18
CA GLN A 85 -1.46 12.95 4.01
C GLN A 85 -1.28 14.44 4.38
N GLY A 86 -1.54 15.31 3.39
CA GLY A 86 -1.23 16.75 3.47
C GLY A 86 0.08 17.17 2.80
N ALA A 87 0.87 16.21 2.31
CA ALA A 87 2.14 16.44 1.58
C ALA A 87 2.06 16.06 0.09
N LEU A 88 0.88 15.71 -0.42
CA LEU A 88 0.65 15.48 -1.85
C LEU A 88 0.13 16.77 -2.49
N LEU A 89 1.05 17.46 -3.18
CA LEU A 89 0.87 18.45 -4.25
C LEU A 89 -0.24 19.51 -4.06
#